data_AF-A0A524PKG6-F1
#
_entry.id   AF-A0A524PKG6-F1
#
_cell.length_a   1.000
_cell.length_b   1.000
_cell.length_c   1.000
_cell.angle_alpha   90.00
_cell.angle_beta   90.00
_cell.angle_gamma   90.00
#
_symmetry.space_group_name_H-M   'P 1'
#
loop_
_entity.id
_entity.type
_entity.pdbx_description
1 polymer ?
#
loop_
_entity_poly.entity_id
_entity_poly.type
_entity_poly.pdbx_seq_one_letter_code
_entity_poly.pdbx_strand_id
1 'polypeptide(L)'
;MKSYKLIFLFIFALGIFGCTKNFEEINKNPNAITADEASARYFITVPQYKLFAPDRYPYWRIHLIHTDRFSGQVCFGHNYSWWNDELGYAYNSAYTDAGWDFLAGYFGQLDNFLKLTMTGGEFENEYMYAVGLIMKGMYYQMYTDVFGEVPYSEAGDPDIVLPAYDTQIDIYKGIIADLDEAMATIGAATSTGDGVSDLGSNDIFCGGDLQQWKRMANTLKLRIAMRALNAPGNDFSSSAISQALAAPLLSGAADNILMEKDNVISMWNSAAYSDVWQSFGNAAGWTIGQELIDYLRDYNDPRLTKYAKPAAGGEFTFIRPASGPAYDLFPMRVDFIEQTLIDAGAVVTRTDVGDNVTMSIEGNKYYIGQPVRLNGFMGSYTRMEFFSTPADEIYAKKGTGQKIREEIVMSAAEASFLKAEAIVRGIASGTAQTEFEDGITAAMKMWGVGDG
;
A
#
# COMPACT_ATOMS: atom_id res chain seq x y z
N MET A 1 -42.89 2.23 73.63
CA MET A 1 -42.14 3.04 72.63
C MET A 1 -40.62 2.81 72.62
N LYS A 2 -39.96 2.28 73.67
CA LYS A 2 -38.50 2.01 73.65
C LYS A 2 -38.09 0.75 72.86
N SER A 3 -38.97 -0.24 72.72
CA SER A 3 -38.68 -1.54 72.08
C SER A 3 -38.68 -1.51 70.54
N TYR A 4 -39.50 -0.65 69.91
CA TYR A 4 -39.54 -0.53 68.44
C TYR A 4 -38.33 0.21 67.85
N LYS A 5 -37.68 1.08 68.65
CA LYS A 5 -36.47 1.79 68.22
C LYS A 5 -35.26 0.86 68.09
N LEU A 6 -35.12 -0.14 68.96
CA LEU A 6 -34.05 -1.15 68.83
C LEU A 6 -34.28 -2.07 67.62
N ILE A 7 -35.53 -2.44 67.33
CA ILE A 7 -35.86 -3.27 66.16
C ILE A 7 -35.56 -2.51 64.85
N PHE A 8 -35.92 -1.22 64.78
CA PHE A 8 -35.57 -0.38 63.62
C PHE A 8 -34.06 -0.17 63.48
N LEU A 9 -33.33 0.00 64.59
CA LEU A 9 -31.86 0.14 64.56
C LEU A 9 -31.18 -1.17 64.11
N PHE A 10 -31.72 -2.32 64.50
CA PHE A 10 -31.20 -3.64 64.13
C PHE A 10 -31.48 -3.97 62.65
N ILE A 11 -32.67 -3.64 62.15
CA ILE A 11 -33.04 -3.79 60.73
C ILE A 11 -32.21 -2.83 59.85
N PHE A 12 -31.95 -1.60 60.31
CA PHE A 12 -31.09 -0.65 59.59
C PHE A 12 -29.62 -1.11 59.57
N ALA A 13 -29.11 -1.67 60.67
CA ALA A 13 -27.77 -2.25 60.73
C ALA A 13 -27.60 -3.50 59.83
N LEU A 14 -28.66 -4.30 59.65
CA LEU A 14 -28.66 -5.45 58.72
C LEU A 14 -28.66 -5.03 57.24
N GLY A 15 -29.22 -3.86 56.90
CA GLY A 15 -29.26 -3.35 55.52
C GLY A 15 -27.91 -2.89 54.97
N ILE A 16 -26.98 -2.47 55.82
CA ILE A 16 -25.69 -1.89 55.39
C ILE A 16 -24.67 -2.98 54.97
N PHE A 17 -24.81 -4.21 55.48
CA PHE A 17 -23.85 -5.30 55.19
C PHE A 17 -24.24 -6.22 54.02
N GLY A 18 -25.42 -6.03 53.42
CA GLY A 18 -25.97 -6.94 52.39
C GLY A 18 -25.92 -6.41 50.95
N CYS A 19 -25.87 -5.09 50.75
CA CYS A 19 -26.08 -4.49 49.42
C CYS A 19 -24.83 -4.33 48.55
N THR A 20 -23.63 -4.60 49.08
CA THR A 20 -22.37 -4.41 48.33
C THR A 20 -21.54 -5.68 48.15
N LYS A 21 -21.90 -6.79 48.81
CA LYS A 21 -21.04 -7.99 48.85
C LYS A 21 -20.80 -8.64 47.48
N ASN A 22 -21.73 -8.47 46.55
CA ASN A 22 -21.65 -9.06 45.21
C ASN A 22 -21.82 -8.00 44.11
N PHE A 23 -21.64 -6.70 44.41
CA PHE A 23 -21.85 -5.66 43.39
C PHE A 23 -20.92 -5.83 42.19
N GLU A 24 -19.65 -6.18 42.44
CA GLU A 24 -18.69 -6.47 41.37
C GLU A 24 -18.98 -7.77 40.61
N GLU A 25 -19.63 -8.75 41.23
CA GLU A 25 -20.07 -9.98 40.54
C GLU A 25 -21.36 -9.77 39.74
N ILE A 26 -22.32 -9.00 40.27
CA ILE A 26 -23.60 -8.68 39.61
C ILE A 26 -23.38 -7.73 38.44
N ASN A 27 -22.36 -6.87 38.51
CA ASN A 27 -22.00 -5.94 37.44
C ASN A 27 -21.06 -6.56 36.39
N LYS A 28 -20.75 -7.87 36.49
CA LYS A 28 -20.13 -8.63 35.42
C LYS A 28 -21.24 -9.19 34.53
N ASN A 29 -21.22 -8.83 33.25
CA ASN A 29 -22.16 -9.38 32.27
C ASN A 29 -21.94 -10.90 32.16
N PRO A 30 -22.91 -11.76 32.51
CA PRO A 30 -22.75 -13.22 32.47
C PRO A 30 -22.63 -13.78 31.05
N ASN A 31 -22.85 -12.96 30.02
CA ASN A 31 -22.61 -13.28 28.61
C ASN A 31 -21.36 -12.57 28.06
N ALA A 32 -20.56 -11.90 28.91
CA ALA A 32 -19.30 -11.32 28.46
C ALA A 32 -18.36 -12.45 28.05
N ILE A 33 -17.89 -12.41 26.81
CA ILE A 33 -16.84 -13.30 26.36
C ILE A 33 -15.57 -12.89 27.10
N THR A 34 -15.02 -13.80 27.88
CA THR A 34 -13.82 -13.54 28.67
C THR A 34 -12.56 -13.59 27.80
N ALA A 35 -11.44 -13.06 28.28
CA ALA A 35 -10.14 -13.17 27.61
C ALA A 35 -9.65 -14.63 27.44
N ASP A 36 -10.27 -15.58 28.15
CA ASP A 36 -10.02 -17.02 27.99
C ASP A 36 -10.85 -17.62 26.83
N GLU A 37 -11.85 -16.90 26.32
CA GLU A 37 -12.81 -17.34 25.30
C GLU A 37 -12.70 -16.54 23.99
N ALA A 38 -12.21 -15.30 24.05
CA ALA A 38 -11.91 -14.44 22.91
C ALA A 38 -10.54 -13.76 23.07
N SER A 39 -10.06 -13.23 21.95
CA SER A 39 -8.74 -12.63 21.84
C SER A 39 -8.76 -11.49 20.84
N ALA A 40 -7.85 -10.53 21.03
CA ALA A 40 -7.62 -9.44 20.10
C ALA A 40 -7.25 -9.91 18.68
N ARG A 41 -6.87 -11.18 18.48
CA ARG A 41 -6.53 -11.74 17.16
C ARG A 41 -7.63 -11.54 16.10
N TYR A 42 -8.89 -11.47 16.50
CA TYR A 42 -10.00 -11.28 15.55
C TYR A 42 -10.13 -9.83 15.07
N PHE A 43 -9.35 -8.91 15.63
CA PHE A 43 -9.38 -7.49 15.31
C PHE A 43 -8.19 -7.04 14.47
N ILE A 44 -7.17 -7.89 14.24
CA ILE A 44 -5.96 -7.51 13.48
C ILE A 44 -6.13 -7.57 11.95
N THR A 45 -6.90 -8.54 11.45
CA THR A 45 -6.92 -8.85 10.00
C THR A 45 -7.46 -7.69 9.18
N VAL A 46 -8.46 -6.97 9.68
CA VAL A 46 -9.06 -5.82 8.96
C VAL A 46 -8.05 -4.66 8.84
N PRO A 47 -7.42 -4.18 9.92
CA PRO A 47 -6.30 -3.26 9.83
C PRO A 47 -5.19 -3.71 8.88
N GLN A 48 -4.87 -5.00 8.79
CA GLN A 48 -3.82 -5.48 7.87
C GLN A 48 -4.20 -5.24 6.40
N TYR A 49 -5.35 -5.74 5.94
CA TYR A 49 -5.68 -5.61 4.52
C TYR A 49 -6.12 -4.20 4.15
N LYS A 50 -6.77 -3.45 5.04
CA LYS A 50 -7.34 -2.14 4.67
C LYS A 50 -6.30 -1.11 4.27
N LEU A 51 -5.06 -1.22 4.75
CA LEU A 51 -3.98 -0.30 4.38
C LEU A 51 -3.57 -0.44 2.91
N PHE A 52 -3.68 -1.64 2.34
CA PHE A 52 -3.23 -1.93 0.97
C PHE A 52 -4.35 -2.38 0.00
N ALA A 53 -5.52 -2.68 0.54
CA ALA A 53 -6.72 -3.04 -0.19
C ALA A 53 -7.92 -2.34 0.45
N PRO A 54 -7.96 -0.99 0.44
CA PRO A 54 -9.17 -0.27 0.82
C PRO A 54 -10.31 -0.56 -0.16
N ASP A 55 -11.45 0.08 0.03
CA ASP A 55 -12.51 -0.02 -0.97
C ASP A 55 -12.09 0.62 -2.30
N ARG A 56 -12.86 0.33 -3.35
CA ARG A 56 -12.54 0.72 -4.73
C ARG A 56 -12.32 2.23 -4.91
N TYR A 57 -12.97 3.08 -4.11
CA TYR A 57 -12.92 4.53 -4.31
C TYR A 57 -11.51 5.12 -4.09
N PRO A 58 -10.87 4.97 -2.91
CA PRO A 58 -9.48 5.35 -2.69
C PRO A 58 -8.49 4.41 -3.39
N TYR A 59 -8.83 3.12 -3.59
CA TYR A 59 -7.97 2.21 -4.35
C TYR A 59 -7.66 2.78 -5.74
N TRP A 60 -8.69 3.25 -6.42
CA TRP A 60 -8.53 3.85 -7.74
C TRP A 60 -7.82 5.20 -7.73
N ARG A 61 -8.21 6.09 -6.82
CA ARG A 61 -7.72 7.48 -6.84
C ARG A 61 -6.29 7.61 -6.30
N ILE A 62 -5.94 6.80 -5.31
CA ILE A 62 -4.66 6.87 -4.63
C ILE A 62 -3.67 5.89 -5.23
N HIS A 63 -4.01 4.60 -5.33
CA HIS A 63 -3.04 3.61 -5.79
C HIS A 63 -2.83 3.77 -7.30
N LEU A 64 -3.90 3.76 -8.11
CA LEU A 64 -3.77 3.87 -9.56
C LEU A 64 -3.53 5.30 -10.08
N ILE A 65 -4.46 6.23 -9.82
CA ILE A 65 -4.44 7.58 -10.43
C ILE A 65 -3.31 8.44 -9.84
N HIS A 66 -2.92 8.26 -8.58
CA HIS A 66 -1.77 8.94 -8.00
C HIS A 66 -0.52 8.06 -8.04
N THR A 67 -0.33 7.10 -7.13
CA THR A 67 0.95 6.41 -6.90
C THR A 67 1.52 5.72 -8.15
N ASP A 68 0.77 4.82 -8.79
CA ASP A 68 1.23 4.05 -9.95
C ASP A 68 1.46 4.94 -11.17
N ARG A 69 0.63 5.97 -11.31
CA ARG A 69 0.75 6.95 -12.40
C ARG A 69 1.91 7.91 -12.19
N PHE A 70 2.11 8.42 -10.97
CA PHE A 70 3.22 9.31 -10.61
C PHE A 70 4.57 8.62 -10.72
N SER A 71 4.61 7.32 -10.46
CA SER A 71 5.79 6.48 -10.70
C SER A 71 5.98 6.11 -12.18
N GLY A 72 5.05 6.49 -13.06
CA GLY A 72 5.12 6.20 -14.50
C GLY A 72 4.84 4.75 -14.87
N GLN A 73 4.30 3.94 -13.95
CA GLN A 73 3.99 2.53 -14.21
C GLN A 73 2.70 2.35 -15.02
N VAL A 74 1.69 3.19 -14.80
CA VAL A 74 0.40 3.11 -15.52
C VAL A 74 0.00 4.46 -16.09
N CYS A 75 -0.75 4.43 -17.19
CA CYS A 75 -1.29 5.62 -17.84
C CYS A 75 -2.80 5.50 -18.10
N PHE A 76 -3.48 6.64 -18.12
CA PHE A 76 -4.88 6.79 -18.53
C PHE A 76 -4.92 7.71 -19.76
N GLY A 77 -6.08 8.24 -20.14
CA GLY A 77 -6.16 9.22 -21.22
C GLY A 77 -5.95 8.63 -22.62
N HIS A 78 -6.18 7.33 -22.80
CA HIS A 78 -6.39 6.77 -24.12
C HIS A 78 -7.81 7.10 -24.61
N ASN A 79 -8.08 6.82 -25.87
CA ASN A 79 -9.30 7.19 -26.60
C ASN A 79 -10.63 6.64 -26.04
N TYR A 80 -10.58 5.71 -25.08
CA TYR A 80 -11.77 5.20 -24.38
C TYR A 80 -11.85 5.70 -22.94
N SER A 81 -10.73 6.18 -22.37
CA SER A 81 -10.64 6.55 -20.97
C SER A 81 -11.61 7.67 -20.61
N TRP A 82 -12.26 7.57 -19.45
CA TRP A 82 -13.01 8.71 -18.90
C TRP A 82 -12.12 9.78 -18.29
N TRP A 83 -10.89 9.43 -17.93
CA TRP A 83 -9.92 10.36 -17.38
C TRP A 83 -8.87 10.68 -18.42
N ASN A 84 -8.62 11.98 -18.57
CA ASN A 84 -7.44 12.45 -19.28
C ASN A 84 -6.18 12.07 -18.51
N ASP A 85 -5.06 11.98 -19.23
CA ASP A 85 -3.77 11.67 -18.61
C ASP A 85 -3.29 12.84 -17.72
N GLU A 86 -3.65 14.08 -18.02
CA GLU A 86 -3.33 15.25 -17.19
C GLU A 86 -3.96 15.20 -15.79
N LEU A 87 -5.05 14.44 -15.60
CA LEU A 87 -5.84 14.49 -14.37
C LEU A 87 -5.11 13.98 -13.14
N GLY A 88 -4.10 13.12 -13.31
CA GLY A 88 -3.24 12.77 -12.18
C GLY A 88 -2.37 13.93 -11.73
N TYR A 89 -2.00 14.84 -12.64
CA TYR A 89 -1.03 15.91 -12.40
C TYR A 89 -1.67 17.28 -12.11
N ALA A 90 -2.98 17.39 -12.34
CA ALA A 90 -3.77 18.55 -11.97
C ALA A 90 -4.42 18.33 -10.60
N TYR A 91 -4.39 19.35 -9.75
CA TYR A 91 -5.06 19.28 -8.45
C TYR A 91 -6.55 18.98 -8.61
N ASN A 92 -7.03 17.97 -7.89
CA ASN A 92 -8.44 17.62 -7.82
C ASN A 92 -8.83 17.37 -6.37
N SER A 93 -9.67 18.24 -5.80
CA SER A 93 -10.04 18.17 -4.38
C SER A 93 -10.67 16.83 -4.03
N ALA A 94 -11.57 16.29 -4.86
CA ALA A 94 -12.21 15.01 -4.59
C ALA A 94 -11.22 13.83 -4.55
N TYR A 95 -10.10 13.90 -5.26
CA TYR A 95 -9.09 12.84 -5.26
C TYR A 95 -8.12 12.99 -4.10
N THR A 96 -7.79 14.24 -3.73
CA THR A 96 -7.06 14.55 -2.49
C THR A 96 -7.87 14.11 -1.28
N ASP A 97 -9.16 14.47 -1.21
CA ASP A 97 -10.07 14.09 -0.13
C ASP A 97 -10.21 12.56 -0.03
N ALA A 98 -10.27 11.86 -1.18
CA ALA A 98 -10.29 10.39 -1.19
C ALA A 98 -9.09 9.77 -0.46
N GLY A 99 -7.91 10.37 -0.58
CA GLY A 99 -6.69 9.91 0.08
C GLY A 99 -6.64 10.28 1.54
N TRP A 100 -7.07 11.50 1.84
CA TRP A 100 -7.13 12.00 3.21
C TRP A 100 -8.12 11.17 4.03
N ASP A 101 -9.36 11.03 3.56
CA ASP A 101 -10.41 10.29 4.26
C ASP A 101 -10.05 8.81 4.44
N PHE A 102 -9.39 8.21 3.46
CA PHE A 102 -8.88 6.83 3.55
C PHE A 102 -7.85 6.69 4.68
N LEU A 103 -6.79 7.50 4.66
CA LEU A 103 -5.70 7.36 5.62
C LEU A 103 -6.09 7.87 7.01
N ALA A 104 -6.84 8.96 7.12
CA ALA A 104 -7.39 9.42 8.40
C ALA A 104 -8.36 8.39 9.00
N GLY A 105 -9.24 7.80 8.18
CA GLY A 105 -10.23 6.80 8.61
C GLY A 105 -9.64 5.44 8.98
N TYR A 106 -8.42 5.13 8.52
CA TYR A 106 -7.74 3.86 8.80
C TYR A 106 -7.40 3.70 10.29
N PHE A 107 -6.91 4.76 10.94
CA PHE A 107 -6.27 4.67 12.27
C PHE A 107 -7.18 4.07 13.35
N GLY A 108 -8.49 4.36 13.33
CA GLY A 108 -9.40 3.97 14.42
C GLY A 108 -9.48 2.46 14.67
N GLN A 109 -9.38 1.62 13.64
CA GLN A 109 -9.41 0.17 13.82
C GLN A 109 -8.09 -0.35 14.40
N LEU A 110 -6.97 0.24 14.00
CA LEU A 110 -5.65 -0.10 14.53
C LEU A 110 -5.48 0.39 15.97
N ASP A 111 -5.94 1.61 16.28
CA ASP A 111 -5.97 2.18 17.63
C ASP A 111 -6.79 1.31 18.59
N ASN A 112 -7.95 0.80 18.14
CA ASN A 112 -8.72 -0.15 18.93
C ASN A 112 -7.95 -1.44 19.23
N PHE A 113 -7.25 -2.01 18.24
CA PHE A 113 -6.41 -3.19 18.46
C PHE A 113 -5.26 -2.92 19.46
N LEU A 114 -4.61 -1.76 19.38
CA LEU A 114 -3.58 -1.33 20.33
C LEU A 114 -4.15 -1.21 21.75
N LYS A 115 -5.30 -0.53 21.92
CA LYS A 115 -5.97 -0.36 23.23
C LYS A 115 -6.42 -1.68 23.85
N LEU A 116 -6.83 -2.64 23.02
CA LEU A 116 -7.21 -3.98 23.50
C LEU A 116 -6.01 -4.78 24.00
N THR A 117 -4.83 -4.59 23.39
CA THR A 117 -3.65 -5.46 23.60
C THR A 117 -2.58 -4.86 24.51
N MET A 118 -2.58 -3.55 24.73
CA MET A 118 -1.66 -2.88 25.64
C MET A 118 -1.80 -3.36 27.09
N THR A 119 -0.81 -3.05 27.93
CA THR A 119 -0.87 -3.33 29.37
C THR A 119 -2.13 -2.72 30.01
N GLY A 120 -2.90 -3.56 30.71
CA GLY A 120 -4.19 -3.19 31.30
C GLY A 120 -5.38 -3.21 30.33
N GLY A 121 -5.16 -3.54 29.06
CA GLY A 121 -6.21 -3.72 28.05
C GLY A 121 -7.04 -4.99 28.28
N GLU A 122 -8.24 -5.04 27.69
CA GLU A 122 -9.18 -6.16 27.87
C GLU A 122 -8.62 -7.51 27.40
N PHE A 123 -7.81 -7.50 26.34
CA PHE A 123 -7.12 -8.66 25.78
C PHE A 123 -5.61 -8.43 25.79
N GLU A 124 -5.09 -7.96 26.93
CA GLU A 124 -3.67 -7.67 27.14
C GLU A 124 -2.78 -8.80 26.58
N ASN A 125 -1.92 -8.43 25.63
CA ASN A 125 -0.95 -9.32 25.02
C ASN A 125 0.17 -8.46 24.43
N GLU A 126 1.32 -8.44 25.11
CA GLU A 126 2.46 -7.60 24.76
C GLU A 126 2.99 -7.86 23.34
N TYR A 127 2.90 -9.10 22.84
CA TYR A 127 3.36 -9.44 21.50
C TYR A 127 2.38 -9.00 20.41
N MET A 128 1.07 -9.11 20.66
CA MET A 128 0.06 -8.52 19.76
C MET A 128 0.16 -7.00 19.75
N TYR A 129 0.40 -6.39 20.91
CA TYR A 129 0.65 -4.95 21.00
C TYR A 129 1.89 -4.54 20.19
N ALA A 130 3.00 -5.29 20.31
CA ALA A 130 4.20 -5.06 19.50
C ALA A 130 3.93 -5.17 17.99
N VAL A 131 3.14 -6.16 17.55
CA VAL A 131 2.70 -6.25 16.14
C VAL A 131 1.87 -5.01 15.74
N GLY A 132 0.96 -4.56 16.61
CA GLY A 132 0.17 -3.34 16.41
C GLY A 132 1.04 -2.10 16.25
N LEU A 133 2.12 -1.96 17.03
CA LEU A 133 3.08 -0.86 16.91
C LEU A 133 3.81 -0.88 15.56
N ILE A 134 4.19 -2.06 15.06
CA ILE A 134 4.81 -2.19 13.73
C ILE A 134 3.84 -1.74 12.64
N MET A 135 2.58 -2.20 12.72
CA MET A 135 1.53 -1.77 11.78
C MET A 135 1.25 -0.26 11.87
N LYS A 136 1.30 0.33 13.07
CA LYS A 136 1.17 1.78 13.29
C LYS A 136 2.31 2.53 12.61
N GLY A 137 3.53 2.01 12.71
CA GLY A 137 4.69 2.54 11.98
C GLY A 137 4.51 2.51 10.46
N MET A 138 4.03 1.39 9.91
CA MET A 138 3.74 1.28 8.48
C MET A 138 2.70 2.29 8.02
N TYR A 139 1.61 2.41 8.78
CA TYR A 139 0.53 3.33 8.50
C TYR A 139 1.01 4.78 8.52
N TYR A 140 1.65 5.23 9.61
CA TYR A 140 2.08 6.62 9.72
C TYR A 140 3.20 6.96 8.75
N GLN A 141 4.08 6.00 8.39
CA GLN A 141 5.03 6.19 7.30
C GLN A 141 4.29 6.47 5.99
N MET A 142 3.28 5.69 5.62
CA MET A 142 2.48 5.95 4.44
C MET A 142 1.74 7.30 4.54
N TYR A 143 1.15 7.61 5.70
CA TYR A 143 0.32 8.79 5.86
C TYR A 143 1.12 10.09 5.75
N THR A 144 2.25 10.17 6.46
CA THR A 144 3.13 11.33 6.40
C THR A 144 3.82 11.46 5.04
N ASP A 145 4.12 10.37 4.34
CA ASP A 145 4.76 10.44 3.02
C ASP A 145 3.85 10.98 1.94
N VAL A 146 2.54 10.88 2.14
CA VAL A 146 1.52 11.43 1.23
C VAL A 146 1.19 12.89 1.57
N PHE A 147 1.03 13.21 2.86
CA PHE A 147 0.48 14.51 3.30
C PHE A 147 1.46 15.43 4.04
N GLY A 148 2.64 14.93 4.43
CA GLY A 148 3.57 15.66 5.28
C GLY A 148 3.12 15.64 6.74
N GLU A 149 2.81 16.80 7.29
CA GLU A 149 2.36 16.93 8.67
C GLU A 149 0.95 16.36 8.82
N VAL A 150 0.75 15.52 9.82
CA VAL A 150 -0.53 14.86 10.13
C VAL A 150 -0.69 14.72 11.65
N PRO A 151 -1.91 14.53 12.17
CA PRO A 151 -2.09 14.21 13.58
C PRO A 151 -1.37 12.91 13.97
N TYR A 152 -0.51 12.96 14.99
CA TYR A 152 0.27 11.79 15.42
C TYR A 152 0.35 11.61 16.95
N SER A 153 0.95 12.54 17.68
CA SER A 153 1.23 12.40 19.13
C SER A 153 -0.02 12.54 19.99
N GLU A 154 -1.00 13.32 19.52
CA GLU A 154 -2.31 13.49 20.17
C GLU A 154 -3.40 12.60 19.57
N ALA A 155 -3.07 11.85 18.51
CA ALA A 155 -4.05 11.03 17.81
C ALA A 155 -4.48 9.82 18.67
N GLY A 156 -5.79 9.57 18.74
CA GLY A 156 -6.38 8.45 19.49
C GLY A 156 -6.73 8.78 20.95
N ASP A 157 -6.38 9.97 21.44
CA ASP A 157 -6.84 10.45 22.75
C ASP A 157 -8.33 10.87 22.65
N PRO A 158 -9.25 10.21 23.40
CA PRO A 158 -10.68 10.53 23.35
C PRO A 158 -11.01 11.93 23.90
N ASP A 159 -10.13 12.54 24.70
CA ASP A 159 -10.31 13.87 25.26
C ASP A 159 -9.85 14.98 24.31
N ILE A 160 -9.11 14.63 23.24
CA ILE A 160 -8.60 15.56 22.22
C ILE A 160 -9.40 15.41 20.93
N VAL A 161 -10.43 16.26 20.78
CA VAL A 161 -11.31 16.24 19.60
C VAL A 161 -10.64 16.80 18.33
N LEU A 162 -9.60 17.64 18.49
CA LEU A 162 -8.86 18.28 17.40
C LEU A 162 -7.35 18.09 17.63
N PRO A 163 -6.80 16.90 17.34
CA PRO A 163 -5.39 16.64 17.56
C PRO A 163 -4.51 17.53 16.69
N ALA A 164 -3.43 18.02 17.28
CA ALA A 164 -2.42 18.82 16.60
C ALA A 164 -1.69 18.02 15.52
N TYR A 165 -1.21 18.73 14.51
CA TYR A 165 -0.40 18.14 13.45
C TYR A 165 1.05 18.17 13.88
N ASP A 166 1.70 17.02 13.78
CA ASP A 166 3.12 16.91 14.06
C ASP A 166 3.95 17.05 12.79
N THR A 167 5.17 17.55 12.96
CA THR A 167 6.10 17.65 11.84
C THR A 167 6.46 16.25 11.33
N GLN A 168 6.69 16.11 10.02
CA GLN A 168 7.08 14.82 9.43
C GLN A 168 8.35 14.21 10.10
N ILE A 169 9.29 15.06 10.54
CA ILE A 169 10.50 14.59 11.22
C ILE A 169 10.19 14.02 12.61
N ASP A 170 9.27 14.63 13.37
CA ASP A 170 8.88 14.15 14.69
C ASP A 170 8.04 12.87 14.58
N ILE A 171 7.19 12.77 13.56
CA ILE A 171 6.45 11.54 13.22
C ILE A 171 7.44 10.40 12.96
N TYR A 172 8.44 10.59 12.11
CA TYR A 172 9.45 9.56 11.84
C TYR A 172 10.25 9.13 13.07
N LYS A 173 10.61 10.08 13.95
CA LYS A 173 11.26 9.75 15.23
C LYS A 173 10.35 8.90 16.12
N GLY A 174 9.06 9.25 16.18
CA GLY A 174 8.05 8.48 16.88
C GLY A 174 7.91 7.06 16.32
N ILE A 175 7.82 6.91 15.00
CA ILE A 175 7.74 5.60 14.35
C ILE A 175 8.97 4.76 14.69
N ILE A 176 10.18 5.31 14.61
CA ILE A 176 11.40 4.56 14.93
C ILE A 176 11.40 4.10 16.40
N ALA A 177 10.92 4.93 17.32
CA ALA A 177 10.79 4.57 18.73
C ALA A 177 9.80 3.42 18.94
N ASP A 178 8.61 3.49 18.31
CA ASP A 178 7.59 2.43 18.35
C ASP A 178 8.13 1.11 17.77
N LEU A 179 8.90 1.17 16.68
CA LEU A 179 9.55 -0.01 16.08
C LEU A 179 10.63 -0.60 16.99
N ASP A 180 11.45 0.23 17.63
CA ASP A 180 12.48 -0.24 18.57
C ASP A 180 11.85 -0.89 19.81
N GLU A 181 10.78 -0.33 20.34
CA GLU A 181 9.98 -0.94 21.41
C GLU A 181 9.42 -2.29 20.97
N ALA A 182 8.75 -2.35 19.82
CA ALA A 182 8.17 -3.60 19.31
C ALA A 182 9.23 -4.71 19.13
N MET A 183 10.37 -4.38 18.53
CA MET A 183 11.47 -5.34 18.33
C MET A 183 12.10 -5.81 19.65
N ALA A 184 12.14 -4.95 20.67
CA ALA A 184 12.61 -5.28 22.00
C ALA A 184 11.62 -6.21 22.72
N THR A 185 10.32 -5.87 22.71
CA THR A 185 9.23 -6.68 23.27
C THR A 185 9.18 -8.06 22.64
N ILE A 186 9.26 -8.15 21.30
CA ILE A 186 9.32 -9.44 20.60
C ILE A 186 10.53 -10.28 21.05
N GLY A 187 11.69 -9.65 21.25
CA GLY A 187 12.88 -10.34 21.75
C GLY A 187 13.21 -11.60 20.92
N ALA A 188 13.16 -12.76 21.59
CA ALA A 188 13.35 -14.08 21.00
C ALA A 188 12.07 -14.91 20.87
N ALA A 189 10.90 -14.32 21.17
CA ALA A 189 9.61 -15.00 21.05
C ALA A 189 9.28 -15.31 19.58
N THR A 190 8.62 -16.43 19.33
CA THR A 190 8.29 -16.91 17.97
C THR A 190 6.80 -16.87 17.66
N SER A 191 5.94 -16.73 18.66
CA SER A 191 4.48 -16.58 18.52
C SER A 191 3.94 -15.66 19.61
N THR A 192 2.71 -15.15 19.46
CA THR A 192 2.07 -14.27 20.44
C THR A 192 1.50 -15.01 21.65
N GLY A 193 1.60 -16.33 21.68
CA GLY A 193 1.06 -17.20 22.70
C GLY A 193 0.62 -18.54 22.11
N ASP A 194 -0.29 -19.21 22.83
CA ASP A 194 -0.90 -20.48 22.42
C ASP A 194 -2.42 -20.31 22.19
N GLY A 195 -3.01 -21.19 21.38
CA GLY A 195 -4.46 -21.31 21.26
C GLY A 195 -5.14 -20.03 20.74
N VAL A 196 -5.97 -19.40 21.57
CA VAL A 196 -6.64 -18.13 21.22
C VAL A 196 -5.72 -16.91 21.35
N SER A 197 -4.64 -17.01 22.12
CA SER A 197 -3.63 -15.96 22.26
C SER A 197 -2.58 -15.98 21.16
N ASP A 198 -2.61 -16.99 20.27
CA ASP A 198 -1.84 -16.98 19.05
C ASP A 198 -2.61 -16.27 17.92
N LEU A 199 -1.95 -15.32 17.24
CA LEU A 199 -2.47 -14.68 16.04
C LEU A 199 -2.71 -15.72 14.94
N GLY A 200 -1.74 -16.62 14.74
CA GLY A 200 -1.75 -17.65 13.70
C GLY A 200 -2.25 -17.11 12.36
N SER A 201 -3.27 -17.76 11.78
CA SER A 201 -3.82 -17.40 10.47
C SER A 201 -4.59 -16.07 10.41
N ASN A 202 -4.83 -15.40 11.55
CA ASN A 202 -5.45 -14.06 11.53
C ASN A 202 -4.43 -12.98 11.17
N ASP A 203 -3.13 -13.27 11.36
CA ASP A 203 -2.03 -12.48 10.82
C ASP A 203 -1.77 -12.87 9.36
N ILE A 204 -2.24 -12.02 8.45
CA ILE A 204 -2.12 -12.25 7.00
C ILE A 204 -0.80 -11.75 6.41
N PHE A 205 0.11 -11.21 7.23
CA PHE A 205 1.43 -10.74 6.78
C PHE A 205 2.53 -11.74 7.11
N CYS A 206 2.59 -12.21 8.36
CA CYS A 206 3.66 -13.11 8.81
C CYS A 206 3.15 -14.46 9.34
N GLY A 207 1.84 -14.72 9.29
CA GLY A 207 1.26 -15.99 9.76
C GLY A 207 1.48 -16.27 11.25
N GLY A 208 1.70 -15.23 12.06
CA GLY A 208 2.03 -15.33 13.48
C GLY A 208 3.53 -15.42 13.79
N ASP A 209 4.41 -15.44 12.79
CA ASP A 209 5.87 -15.48 12.99
C ASP A 209 6.40 -14.12 13.48
N LEU A 210 6.63 -14.02 14.79
CA LEU A 210 7.16 -12.81 15.42
C LEU A 210 8.58 -12.46 14.98
N GLN A 211 9.40 -13.44 14.59
CA GLN A 211 10.75 -13.15 14.10
C GLN A 211 10.71 -12.55 12.70
N GLN A 212 9.75 -12.95 11.87
CA GLN A 212 9.50 -12.30 10.58
C GLN A 212 8.97 -10.86 10.77
N TRP A 213 8.04 -10.64 11.71
CA TRP A 213 7.62 -9.28 12.12
C TRP A 213 8.81 -8.41 12.57
N LYS A 214 9.73 -8.98 13.36
CA LYS A 214 10.94 -8.28 13.81
C LYS A 214 11.87 -7.90 12.67
N ARG A 215 12.08 -8.78 11.68
CA ARG A 215 12.86 -8.46 10.47
C ARG A 215 12.18 -7.38 9.62
N MET A 216 10.85 -7.43 9.52
CA MET A 216 10.05 -6.41 8.83
C MET A 216 10.16 -5.05 9.52
N ALA A 217 10.00 -4.99 10.84
CA ALA A 217 10.16 -3.76 11.63
C ALA A 217 11.54 -3.13 11.45
N ASN A 218 12.59 -3.95 11.49
CA ASN A 218 13.96 -3.48 11.29
C ASN A 218 14.19 -2.96 9.86
N THR A 219 13.54 -3.58 8.87
CA THR A 219 13.61 -3.15 7.46
C THR A 219 12.84 -1.86 7.24
N LEU A 220 11.69 -1.67 7.89
CA LEU A 220 10.96 -0.40 7.91
C LEU A 220 11.78 0.72 8.55
N LYS A 221 12.47 0.44 9.67
CA LYS A 221 13.39 1.38 10.31
C LYS A 221 14.49 1.81 9.34
N LEU A 222 15.09 0.88 8.60
CA LEU A 222 16.09 1.20 7.56
C LEU A 222 15.48 2.07 6.44
N ARG A 223 14.29 1.72 5.93
CA ARG A 223 13.58 2.50 4.89
C ARG A 223 13.38 3.95 5.32
N ILE A 224 12.83 4.17 6.52
CA ILE A 224 12.55 5.52 7.06
C ILE A 224 13.84 6.30 7.24
N ALA A 225 14.86 5.67 7.83
CA ALA A 225 16.14 6.32 8.08
C ALA A 225 16.86 6.70 6.78
N MET A 226 16.82 5.85 5.75
CA MET A 226 17.35 6.15 4.42
C MET A 226 16.57 7.27 3.73
N ARG A 227 15.24 7.30 3.87
CA ARG A 227 14.38 8.36 3.30
C ARG A 227 14.64 9.72 3.93
N ALA A 228 14.80 9.78 5.25
CA ALA A 228 15.05 11.02 5.97
C ALA A 228 16.50 11.52 5.87
N LEU A 229 17.40 10.73 5.28
CA LEU A 229 18.81 11.05 5.17
C LEU A 229 19.02 12.37 4.41
N ASN A 230 19.79 13.29 4.98
CA ASN A 230 20.06 14.64 4.47
C ASN A 230 18.82 15.56 4.39
N ALA A 231 17.66 15.15 4.92
CA ALA A 231 16.53 16.05 5.05
C ALA A 231 16.84 17.17 6.06
N PRO A 232 16.31 18.39 5.87
CA PRO A 232 16.47 19.48 6.83
C PRO A 232 16.04 19.07 8.25
N GLY A 233 16.89 19.32 9.24
CA GLY A 233 16.62 18.98 10.65
C GLY A 233 16.89 17.52 11.04
N ASN A 234 17.26 16.65 10.10
CA ASN A 234 17.56 15.25 10.38
C ASN A 234 18.77 15.07 11.31
N ASP A 235 18.58 14.34 12.40
CA ASP A 235 19.59 14.03 13.42
C ASP A 235 19.66 12.54 13.79
N PHE A 236 18.75 11.71 13.25
CA PHE A 236 18.61 10.30 13.63
C PHE A 236 19.02 9.30 12.54
N SER A 237 19.07 9.70 11.25
CA SER A 237 19.21 8.73 10.16
C SER A 237 20.48 7.90 10.27
N SER A 238 21.64 8.51 10.52
CA SER A 238 22.91 7.77 10.58
C SER A 238 22.95 6.72 11.70
N SER A 239 22.38 7.04 12.88
CA SER A 239 22.32 6.10 13.99
C SER A 239 21.31 4.99 13.72
N ALA A 240 20.12 5.34 13.20
CA ALA A 240 19.07 4.38 12.88
C ALA A 240 19.49 3.42 11.76
N ILE A 241 20.18 3.90 10.70
CA ILE A 241 20.76 3.05 9.64
C ILE A 241 21.78 2.09 10.26
N SER A 242 22.71 2.60 11.06
CA SER A 242 23.77 1.77 11.67
C SER A 242 23.18 0.68 12.57
N GLN A 243 22.16 1.01 13.36
CA GLN A 243 21.44 0.05 14.21
C GLN A 243 20.69 -0.98 13.38
N ALA A 244 19.97 -0.54 12.34
CA ALA A 244 19.19 -1.44 11.51
C ALA A 244 20.06 -2.45 10.77
N LEU A 245 21.22 -2.01 10.27
CA LEU A 245 22.20 -2.88 9.60
C LEU A 245 22.94 -3.84 10.56
N ALA A 246 22.92 -3.56 11.86
CA ALA A 246 23.49 -4.45 12.87
C ALA A 246 22.54 -5.58 13.31
N ALA A 247 21.30 -5.58 12.81
CA ALA A 247 20.29 -6.59 13.10
C ALA A 247 19.74 -7.21 11.80
N PRO A 248 19.12 -8.40 11.86
CA PRO A 248 18.54 -9.03 10.68
C PRO A 248 17.47 -8.15 10.00
N LEU A 249 17.58 -8.00 8.69
CA LEU A 249 16.55 -7.45 7.80
C LEU A 249 15.82 -8.60 7.12
N LEU A 250 14.78 -8.30 6.34
CA LEU A 250 14.20 -9.28 5.42
C LEU A 250 15.27 -9.78 4.45
N SER A 251 15.37 -11.10 4.29
CA SER A 251 16.41 -11.72 3.46
C SER A 251 15.89 -12.92 2.68
N GLY A 252 16.06 -12.90 1.37
CA GLY A 252 15.58 -13.95 0.48
C GLY A 252 14.05 -14.04 0.37
N ALA A 253 13.58 -14.95 -0.49
CA ALA A 253 12.17 -15.00 -0.88
C ALA A 253 11.21 -15.41 0.24
N ALA A 254 11.66 -16.21 1.21
CA ALA A 254 10.86 -16.66 2.34
C ALA A 254 10.52 -15.55 3.35
N ASP A 255 11.28 -14.45 3.31
CA ASP A 255 11.05 -13.26 4.12
C ASP A 255 10.27 -12.17 3.39
N ASN A 256 9.82 -12.39 2.15
CA ASN A 256 8.95 -11.41 1.51
C ASN A 256 7.62 -11.34 2.28
N ILE A 257 7.22 -10.13 2.66
CA ILE A 257 5.91 -9.87 3.24
C ILE A 257 4.96 -9.57 2.09
N LEU A 258 4.23 -10.59 1.69
CA LEU A 258 3.24 -10.52 0.62
C LEU A 258 1.86 -10.71 1.24
N MET A 259 0.90 -9.89 0.82
CA MET A 259 -0.48 -10.05 1.23
C MET A 259 -1.29 -10.60 0.07
N GLU A 260 -1.87 -11.79 0.26
CA GLU A 260 -2.83 -12.33 -0.71
C GLU A 260 -4.02 -11.38 -0.87
N LYS A 261 -4.33 -11.02 -2.12
CA LYS A 261 -5.52 -10.23 -2.41
C LYS A 261 -6.74 -11.13 -2.25
N ASP A 262 -7.68 -10.67 -1.43
CA ASP A 262 -8.92 -11.40 -1.23
C ASP A 262 -9.75 -11.51 -2.53
N ASN A 263 -10.29 -12.70 -2.77
CA ASN A 263 -10.99 -13.07 -4.00
C ASN A 263 -12.54 -13.06 -3.88
N VAL A 264 -13.09 -12.77 -2.70
CA VAL A 264 -14.51 -12.95 -2.35
C VAL A 264 -15.15 -11.67 -1.78
N ILE A 265 -14.46 -10.99 -0.88
CA ILE A 265 -14.83 -9.71 -0.28
C ILE A 265 -15.14 -8.71 -1.39
N SER A 266 -16.29 -8.05 -1.21
CA SER A 266 -16.78 -7.03 -2.13
C SER A 266 -15.75 -5.90 -2.32
N MET A 267 -15.69 -5.37 -3.53
CA MET A 267 -14.91 -4.17 -3.88
C MET A 267 -15.22 -2.95 -3.01
N TRP A 268 -16.36 -2.93 -2.32
CA TRP A 268 -16.76 -1.87 -1.39
C TRP A 268 -16.10 -2.01 -0.01
N ASN A 269 -15.38 -3.10 0.24
CA ASN A 269 -14.64 -3.35 1.48
C ASN A 269 -13.17 -3.66 1.20
N SER A 270 -12.85 -4.47 0.19
CA SER A 270 -11.49 -4.79 -0.20
C SER A 270 -11.41 -4.86 -1.72
N ALA A 271 -10.74 -3.89 -2.33
CA ALA A 271 -10.61 -3.80 -3.77
C ALA A 271 -9.28 -4.38 -4.27
N ALA A 272 -9.29 -4.84 -5.52
CA ALA A 272 -8.11 -5.13 -6.32
C ALA A 272 -8.16 -4.35 -7.64
N TYR A 273 -7.07 -4.38 -8.41
CA TYR A 273 -7.02 -3.72 -9.74
C TYR A 273 -8.19 -4.14 -10.65
N SER A 274 -8.59 -5.41 -10.61
CA SER A 274 -9.72 -5.91 -11.39
C SER A 274 -11.03 -5.16 -11.12
N ASP A 275 -11.26 -4.76 -9.86
CA ASP A 275 -12.46 -4.05 -9.46
C ASP A 275 -12.50 -2.65 -10.08
N VAL A 276 -11.36 -2.04 -10.35
CA VAL A 276 -11.29 -0.78 -11.10
C VAL A 276 -11.45 -1.05 -12.59
N TRP A 277 -10.58 -1.91 -13.14
CA TRP A 277 -10.52 -2.20 -14.58
C TRP A 277 -11.87 -2.58 -15.17
N GLN A 278 -12.61 -3.45 -14.47
CA GLN A 278 -13.82 -4.07 -15.02
C GLN A 278 -15.09 -3.28 -14.73
N SER A 279 -15.01 -2.28 -13.85
CA SER A 279 -16.20 -1.53 -13.42
C SER A 279 -16.85 -0.74 -14.55
N PHE A 280 -16.06 -0.33 -15.55
CA PHE A 280 -16.52 0.55 -16.63
C PHE A 280 -15.99 0.12 -18.00
N GLY A 281 -15.65 -1.16 -18.15
CA GLY A 281 -15.03 -1.70 -19.37
C GLY A 281 -13.78 -0.92 -19.77
N ASN A 282 -13.56 -0.74 -21.07
CA ASN A 282 -12.38 -0.04 -21.58
C ASN A 282 -12.26 1.40 -21.07
N ALA A 283 -13.33 2.03 -20.58
CA ALA A 283 -13.26 3.39 -20.08
C ALA A 283 -12.46 3.52 -18.78
N ALA A 284 -12.41 2.46 -17.96
CA ALA A 284 -11.56 2.35 -16.78
C ALA A 284 -10.33 1.46 -16.99
N GLY A 285 -10.14 0.97 -18.21
CA GLY A 285 -8.87 0.39 -18.62
C GLY A 285 -7.75 1.42 -18.51
N TRP A 286 -6.54 0.92 -18.28
CA TRP A 286 -5.32 1.69 -18.32
C TRP A 286 -4.28 0.99 -19.19
N THR A 287 -3.30 1.74 -19.64
CA THR A 287 -2.12 1.19 -20.33
C THR A 287 -0.95 1.18 -19.35
N ILE A 288 0.10 0.45 -19.69
CA ILE A 288 1.37 0.55 -18.94
C ILE A 288 2.14 1.77 -19.47
N GLY A 289 2.78 2.50 -18.57
CA GLY A 289 3.53 3.70 -18.90
C GLY A 289 4.82 3.40 -19.66
N GLN A 290 5.23 4.36 -20.48
CA GLN A 290 6.45 4.30 -21.28
C GLN A 290 7.70 4.09 -20.42
N GLU A 291 7.81 4.79 -19.29
CA GLU A 291 8.96 4.68 -18.38
C GLU A 291 9.21 3.24 -17.92
N LEU A 292 8.15 2.50 -17.57
CA LEU A 292 8.28 1.11 -17.14
C LEU A 292 8.55 0.16 -18.33
N ILE A 293 7.81 0.30 -19.42
CA ILE A 293 7.97 -0.61 -20.57
C ILE A 293 9.34 -0.44 -21.21
N ASP A 294 9.81 0.78 -21.42
CA ASP A 294 11.09 1.05 -22.06
C ASP A 294 12.23 0.50 -21.19
N TYR A 295 12.19 0.72 -19.87
CA TYR A 295 13.18 0.16 -18.97
C TYR A 295 13.21 -1.38 -19.00
N LEU A 296 12.05 -2.03 -18.94
CA LEU A 296 12.01 -3.50 -18.98
C LEU A 296 12.42 -4.05 -20.36
N ARG A 297 11.98 -3.43 -21.45
CA ARG A 297 12.29 -3.86 -22.81
C ARG A 297 13.77 -3.68 -23.14
N ASP A 298 14.33 -2.51 -22.88
CA ASP A 298 15.67 -2.14 -23.33
C ASP A 298 16.76 -2.90 -22.55
N TYR A 299 16.46 -3.32 -21.32
CA TYR A 299 17.31 -4.22 -20.53
C TYR A 299 17.02 -5.72 -20.76
N ASN A 300 16.14 -6.07 -21.71
CA ASN A 300 15.68 -7.45 -21.94
C ASN A 300 15.18 -8.15 -20.66
N ASP A 301 14.49 -7.39 -19.81
CA ASP A 301 14.04 -7.84 -18.50
C ASP A 301 12.93 -8.90 -18.65
N PRO A 302 13.12 -10.12 -18.11
CA PRO A 302 12.15 -11.20 -18.25
C PRO A 302 10.81 -10.89 -17.56
N ARG A 303 10.77 -9.90 -16.65
CA ARG A 303 9.55 -9.45 -15.98
C ARG A 303 8.61 -8.69 -16.91
N LEU A 304 9.05 -8.21 -18.08
CA LEU A 304 8.21 -7.48 -19.03
C LEU A 304 6.87 -8.20 -19.31
N THR A 305 6.92 -9.50 -19.53
CA THR A 305 5.73 -10.33 -19.82
C THR A 305 4.80 -10.52 -18.61
N LYS A 306 5.30 -10.26 -17.39
CA LYS A 306 4.53 -10.32 -16.15
C LYS A 306 3.86 -9.00 -15.80
N TYR A 307 4.45 -7.88 -16.21
CA TYR A 307 3.83 -6.56 -16.05
C TYR A 307 2.80 -6.28 -17.15
N ALA A 308 3.10 -6.68 -18.39
CA ALA A 308 2.39 -6.19 -19.56
C ALA A 308 2.07 -7.27 -20.60
N LYS A 309 1.04 -6.98 -21.40
CA LYS A 309 0.78 -7.58 -22.71
C LYS A 309 1.36 -6.70 -23.80
N PRO A 310 1.78 -7.28 -24.94
CA PRO A 310 2.11 -6.48 -26.11
C PRO A 310 0.88 -5.66 -26.55
N ALA A 311 1.13 -4.55 -27.24
CA ALA A 311 0.08 -3.75 -27.85
C ALA A 311 -0.79 -4.62 -28.78
N ALA A 312 -2.11 -4.47 -28.70
CA ALA A 312 -3.04 -5.23 -29.54
C ALA A 312 -2.84 -4.95 -31.03
N GLY A 313 -2.31 -3.76 -31.36
CA GLY A 313 -2.04 -3.25 -32.70
C GLY A 313 -3.30 -3.09 -33.53
N GLY A 314 -3.13 -3.16 -34.85
CA GLY A 314 -4.21 -2.92 -35.81
C GLY A 314 -4.09 -1.58 -36.51
N GLU A 315 -5.17 -1.16 -37.16
CA GLU A 315 -5.23 0.04 -37.99
C GLU A 315 -6.18 1.07 -37.37
N PHE A 316 -5.79 2.35 -37.39
CA PHE A 316 -6.64 3.45 -36.98
C PHE A 316 -6.47 4.66 -37.91
N THR A 317 -7.58 5.35 -38.20
CA THR A 317 -7.58 6.58 -39.02
C THR A 317 -7.87 7.79 -38.16
N PHE A 318 -6.89 8.68 -38.03
CA PHE A 318 -7.04 10.00 -37.45
C PHE A 318 -7.66 10.94 -38.47
N ILE A 319 -8.69 11.67 -38.06
CA ILE A 319 -9.40 12.62 -38.93
C ILE A 319 -9.03 14.03 -38.49
N ARG A 320 -8.45 14.81 -39.40
CA ARG A 320 -8.10 16.20 -39.15
C ARG A 320 -9.37 17.03 -38.87
N PRO A 321 -9.43 17.81 -37.78
CA PRO A 321 -10.55 18.72 -37.53
C PRO A 321 -10.72 19.73 -38.67
N ALA A 322 -11.88 20.34 -38.88
CA ALA A 322 -12.07 21.23 -40.03
C ALA A 322 -11.33 22.59 -39.93
N SER A 323 -11.10 23.10 -38.71
CA SER A 323 -10.43 24.39 -38.44
C SER A 323 -10.05 24.55 -36.97
N GLY A 324 -9.36 25.66 -36.65
CA GLY A 324 -9.00 26.06 -35.28
C GLY A 324 -7.72 25.40 -34.76
N PRO A 325 -7.38 25.61 -33.47
CA PRO A 325 -6.09 25.15 -32.92
C PRO A 325 -5.86 23.63 -33.05
N ALA A 326 -6.93 22.83 -33.01
CA ALA A 326 -6.81 21.38 -33.20
C ALA A 326 -6.50 20.98 -34.65
N TYR A 327 -6.90 21.78 -35.66
CA TYR A 327 -6.47 21.61 -37.05
C TYR A 327 -4.98 21.90 -37.19
N ASP A 328 -4.51 23.02 -36.63
CA ASP A 328 -3.11 23.45 -36.73
C ASP A 328 -2.16 22.48 -36.02
N LEU A 329 -2.58 21.94 -34.86
CA LEU A 329 -1.80 21.00 -34.07
C LEU A 329 -1.95 19.54 -34.50
N PHE A 330 -2.86 19.22 -35.43
CA PHE A 330 -3.13 17.84 -35.84
C PHE A 330 -1.87 17.11 -36.33
N PRO A 331 -1.05 17.67 -37.26
CA PRO A 331 0.16 16.99 -37.73
C PRO A 331 1.10 16.67 -36.57
N MET A 332 1.37 17.65 -35.71
CA MET A 332 2.26 17.48 -34.55
C MET A 332 1.77 16.37 -33.60
N ARG A 333 0.46 16.25 -33.37
CA ARG A 333 -0.09 15.21 -32.47
C ARG A 333 -0.01 13.82 -33.08
N VAL A 334 -0.27 13.70 -34.38
CA VAL A 334 -0.15 12.42 -35.11
C VAL A 334 1.31 11.99 -35.19
N ASP A 335 2.21 12.92 -35.57
CA ASP A 335 3.65 12.69 -35.68
C ASP A 335 4.24 12.29 -34.31
N PHE A 336 3.76 12.89 -33.21
CA PHE A 336 4.16 12.50 -31.86
C PHE A 336 3.80 11.04 -31.53
N ILE A 337 2.58 10.61 -31.87
CA ILE A 337 2.17 9.21 -31.66
C ILE A 337 3.00 8.30 -32.57
N GLU A 338 3.15 8.62 -33.85
CA GLU A 338 3.96 7.83 -34.78
C GLU A 338 5.39 7.65 -34.26
N GLN A 339 6.03 8.73 -33.84
CA GLN A 339 7.39 8.69 -33.30
C GLN A 339 7.47 7.84 -32.03
N THR A 340 6.49 7.94 -31.14
CA THR A 340 6.41 7.08 -29.95
C THR A 340 6.39 5.60 -30.32
N LEU A 341 5.64 5.21 -31.35
CA LEU A 341 5.58 3.81 -31.81
C LEU A 341 6.92 3.38 -32.45
N ILE A 342 7.53 4.24 -33.26
CA ILE A 342 8.82 3.98 -33.91
C ILE A 342 9.94 3.83 -32.86
N ASP A 343 9.98 4.71 -31.86
CA ASP A 343 10.97 4.69 -30.78
C ASP A 343 10.86 3.41 -29.94
N ALA A 344 9.63 2.88 -29.77
CA ALA A 344 9.40 1.58 -29.15
C ALA A 344 9.76 0.38 -30.06
N GLY A 345 10.30 0.62 -31.25
CA GLY A 345 10.73 -0.39 -32.22
C GLY A 345 9.61 -0.95 -33.10
N ALA A 346 8.42 -0.33 -33.10
CA ALA A 346 7.33 -0.79 -33.94
C ALA A 346 7.54 -0.37 -35.41
N VAL A 347 7.22 -1.28 -36.34
CA VAL A 347 7.13 -0.94 -37.76
C VAL A 347 5.75 -0.32 -38.02
N VAL A 348 5.72 0.99 -38.26
CA VAL A 348 4.49 1.74 -38.54
C VAL A 348 4.25 1.85 -40.05
N THR A 349 3.04 1.51 -40.49
CA THR A 349 2.57 1.87 -41.83
C THR A 349 1.69 3.10 -41.73
N ARG A 350 2.03 4.16 -42.48
CA ARG A 350 1.27 5.41 -42.51
C ARG A 350 0.79 5.74 -43.93
N THR A 351 -0.47 6.15 -44.06
CA THR A 351 -1.08 6.60 -45.31
C THR A 351 -1.87 7.88 -45.08
N ASP A 352 -1.53 8.94 -45.82
CA ASP A 352 -2.15 10.26 -45.70
C ASP A 352 -3.02 10.54 -46.94
N VAL A 353 -4.35 10.63 -46.76
CA VAL A 353 -5.32 10.88 -47.84
C VAL A 353 -6.26 12.00 -47.44
N GLY A 354 -6.05 13.20 -48.01
CA GLY A 354 -6.82 14.39 -47.67
C GLY A 354 -6.65 14.74 -46.19
N ASP A 355 -7.77 14.80 -45.47
CA ASP A 355 -7.79 15.08 -44.02
C ASP A 355 -7.62 13.82 -43.14
N ASN A 356 -7.44 12.65 -43.75
CA ASN A 356 -7.29 11.39 -43.03
C ASN A 356 -5.83 10.94 -42.99
N VAL A 357 -5.35 10.59 -41.80
CA VAL A 357 -4.07 9.88 -41.60
C VAL A 357 -4.36 8.52 -41.01
N THR A 358 -4.08 7.46 -41.77
CA THR A 358 -4.24 6.08 -41.33
C THR A 358 -2.90 5.53 -40.88
N MET A 359 -2.82 5.02 -39.65
CA MET A 359 -1.65 4.34 -39.11
C MET A 359 -1.99 2.90 -38.74
N SER A 360 -1.04 1.98 -38.97
CA SER A 360 -1.14 0.61 -38.47
C SER A 360 0.18 0.05 -37.97
N ILE A 361 0.08 -0.82 -36.96
CA ILE A 361 1.17 -1.65 -36.45
C ILE A 361 0.71 -3.10 -36.35
N GLU A 362 1.67 -4.03 -36.45
CA GLU A 362 1.40 -5.46 -36.26
C GLU A 362 0.89 -5.75 -34.83
N GLY A 363 -0.19 -6.53 -34.73
CA GLY A 363 -0.83 -6.82 -33.46
C GLY A 363 -0.13 -7.88 -32.63
N ASN A 364 -0.16 -7.68 -31.30
CA ASN A 364 0.40 -8.58 -30.29
C ASN A 364 1.91 -8.85 -30.43
N LYS A 365 2.65 -7.93 -31.05
CA LYS A 365 4.10 -8.09 -31.30
C LYS A 365 4.98 -7.18 -30.46
N TYR A 366 4.61 -5.90 -30.34
CA TYR A 366 5.46 -4.88 -29.74
C TYR A 366 5.01 -4.56 -28.32
N TYR A 367 5.97 -4.41 -27.41
CA TYR A 367 5.74 -3.83 -26.09
C TYR A 367 5.99 -2.32 -26.17
N ILE A 368 4.90 -1.56 -26.10
CA ILE A 368 4.92 -0.11 -26.32
C ILE A 368 4.23 0.54 -25.13
N GLY A 369 4.99 1.20 -24.25
CA GLY A 369 4.36 1.93 -23.15
C GLY A 369 3.75 3.24 -23.64
N GLN A 370 2.66 3.66 -22.99
CA GLN A 370 2.04 4.94 -23.31
C GLN A 370 2.84 6.09 -22.67
N PRO A 371 3.14 7.17 -23.41
CA PRO A 371 3.79 8.34 -22.82
C PRO A 371 2.99 8.87 -21.62
N VAL A 372 3.71 9.23 -20.56
CA VAL A 372 3.13 9.83 -19.35
C VAL A 372 2.93 11.34 -19.55
N ARG A 373 2.01 11.94 -18.77
CA ARG A 373 1.74 13.40 -18.73
C ARG A 373 1.17 13.96 -20.02
N LEU A 374 0.39 13.16 -20.76
CA LEU A 374 -0.33 13.67 -21.92
C LEU A 374 -1.44 14.64 -21.48
N ASN A 375 -1.59 15.75 -22.18
CA ASN A 375 -2.72 16.65 -21.93
C ASN A 375 -4.04 16.04 -22.43
N GLY A 376 -5.17 16.58 -21.98
CA GLY A 376 -6.49 16.09 -22.36
C GLY A 376 -6.80 16.11 -23.87
N PHE A 377 -6.10 16.93 -24.65
CA PHE A 377 -6.30 17.00 -26.10
C PHE A 377 -5.66 15.84 -26.87
N MET A 378 -4.82 15.03 -26.22
CA MET A 378 -4.21 13.84 -26.81
C MET A 378 -5.13 12.62 -26.78
N GLY A 379 -6.22 12.64 -26.00
CA GLY A 379 -7.07 11.46 -25.80
C GLY A 379 -7.55 10.79 -27.09
N SER A 380 -7.96 11.58 -28.10
CA SER A 380 -8.39 11.04 -29.41
C SER A 380 -7.25 10.47 -30.27
N TYR A 381 -6.00 10.81 -29.94
CA TYR A 381 -4.79 10.37 -30.65
C TYR A 381 -4.15 9.15 -29.98
N THR A 382 -4.26 9.06 -28.67
CA THR A 382 -3.73 7.96 -27.86
C THR A 382 -4.65 6.75 -27.95
N ARG A 383 -4.41 5.88 -28.93
CA ARG A 383 -5.20 4.66 -29.13
C ARG A 383 -4.76 3.57 -28.17
N MET A 384 -5.67 3.06 -27.34
CA MET A 384 -5.37 1.98 -26.39
C MET A 384 -4.73 0.77 -27.08
N GLU A 385 -5.18 0.45 -28.29
CA GLU A 385 -4.66 -0.69 -29.06
C GLU A 385 -3.20 -0.53 -29.49
N PHE A 386 -2.68 0.70 -29.57
CA PHE A 386 -1.29 0.96 -29.91
C PHE A 386 -0.34 0.85 -28.73
N PHE A 387 -0.85 0.70 -27.50
CA PHE A 387 -0.05 0.64 -26.29
C PHE A 387 -0.27 -0.67 -25.52
N SER A 388 0.74 -1.06 -24.78
CA SER A 388 0.74 -2.20 -23.89
C SER A 388 -0.27 -2.00 -22.75
N THR A 389 -1.01 -3.06 -22.46
CA THR A 389 -1.96 -3.12 -21.33
C THR A 389 -1.39 -4.06 -20.26
N PRO A 390 -1.90 -4.03 -19.01
CA PRO A 390 -1.40 -4.92 -17.97
C PRO A 390 -1.53 -6.40 -18.33
N ALA A 391 -0.63 -7.24 -17.79
CA ALA A 391 -0.76 -8.70 -17.87
C ALA A 391 -2.00 -9.18 -17.11
N ASP A 392 -2.54 -10.36 -17.50
CA ASP A 392 -3.77 -10.89 -16.91
C ASP A 392 -3.70 -11.07 -15.38
N GLU A 393 -2.54 -11.45 -14.85
CA GLU A 393 -2.34 -11.64 -13.41
C GLU A 393 -2.43 -10.34 -12.59
N ILE A 394 -2.22 -9.18 -13.22
CA ILE A 394 -2.28 -7.87 -12.56
C ILE A 394 -3.72 -7.45 -12.28
N TYR A 395 -4.66 -7.74 -13.19
CA TYR A 395 -6.06 -7.32 -13.09
C TYR A 395 -7.05 -8.48 -13.15
N ALA A 396 -6.59 -9.67 -12.74
CA ALA A 396 -7.36 -10.92 -12.72
C ALA A 396 -8.70 -10.74 -11.97
N LYS A 397 -9.79 -11.22 -12.57
CA LYS A 397 -11.14 -10.98 -12.05
C LYS A 397 -11.40 -11.75 -10.76
N LYS A 398 -11.85 -11.05 -9.72
CA LYS A 398 -12.37 -11.69 -8.49
C LYS A 398 -13.45 -12.73 -8.78
N GLY A 399 -13.40 -13.86 -8.06
CA GLY A 399 -14.38 -14.95 -8.16
C GLY A 399 -14.29 -15.84 -9.40
N THR A 400 -13.23 -15.71 -10.22
CA THR A 400 -13.06 -16.53 -11.44
C THR A 400 -12.09 -17.71 -11.29
N GLY A 401 -11.45 -17.84 -10.11
CA GLY A 401 -10.40 -18.83 -9.87
C GLY A 401 -9.05 -18.47 -10.52
N GLN A 402 -8.95 -17.33 -11.23
CA GLN A 402 -7.67 -16.78 -11.66
C GLN A 402 -6.87 -16.32 -10.44
N LYS A 403 -5.57 -16.61 -10.41
CA LYS A 403 -4.67 -16.08 -9.38
C LYS A 403 -4.61 -14.56 -9.52
N ILE A 404 -5.02 -13.85 -8.47
CA ILE A 404 -4.76 -12.42 -8.34
C ILE A 404 -3.36 -12.28 -7.77
N ARG A 405 -2.55 -11.40 -8.36
CA ARG A 405 -1.21 -11.14 -7.85
C ARG A 405 -1.27 -10.63 -6.41
N GLU A 406 -0.39 -11.16 -5.57
CA GLU A 406 -0.23 -10.72 -4.18
C GLU A 406 0.24 -9.27 -4.13
N GLU A 407 -0.19 -8.55 -3.09
CA GLU A 407 0.31 -7.22 -2.78
C GLU A 407 1.68 -7.32 -2.13
N ILE A 408 2.63 -6.49 -2.58
CA ILE A 408 3.94 -6.39 -1.93
C ILE A 408 3.83 -5.39 -0.78
N VAL A 409 3.84 -5.89 0.45
CA VAL A 409 3.85 -5.05 1.66
C VAL A 409 5.28 -4.57 1.94
N MET A 410 6.24 -5.50 1.90
CA MET A 410 7.67 -5.24 2.01
C MET A 410 8.45 -6.43 1.47
N SER A 411 9.56 -6.21 0.77
CA SER A 411 10.31 -7.30 0.14
C SER A 411 11.76 -7.37 0.61
N ALA A 412 12.34 -8.57 0.55
CA ALA A 412 13.77 -8.74 0.77
C ALA A 412 14.61 -8.02 -0.30
N ALA A 413 14.09 -7.89 -1.53
CA ALA A 413 14.75 -7.12 -2.59
C ALA A 413 14.94 -5.66 -2.18
N GLU A 414 13.92 -5.06 -1.58
CA GLU A 414 14.00 -3.70 -1.05
C GLU A 414 15.05 -3.57 0.06
N ALA A 415 15.12 -4.52 0.99
CA ALA A 415 16.14 -4.53 2.04
C ALA A 415 17.56 -4.54 1.45
N SER A 416 17.80 -5.37 0.43
CA SER A 416 19.08 -5.44 -0.29
C SER A 416 19.41 -4.13 -1.04
N PHE A 417 18.43 -3.51 -1.70
CA PHE A 417 18.65 -2.22 -2.36
C PHE A 417 18.94 -1.08 -1.37
N LEU A 418 18.24 -1.04 -0.22
CA LEU A 418 18.52 -0.07 0.85
C LEU A 418 19.92 -0.24 1.42
N LYS A 419 20.37 -1.48 1.60
CA LYS A 419 21.75 -1.80 2.00
C LYS A 419 22.78 -1.35 0.96
N ALA A 420 22.55 -1.68 -0.31
CA ALA A 420 23.41 -1.26 -1.41
C ALA A 420 23.55 0.27 -1.44
N GLU A 421 22.44 1.00 -1.31
CA GLU A 421 22.43 2.45 -1.25
C GLU A 421 23.20 2.99 -0.03
N ALA A 422 23.00 2.41 1.16
CA ALA A 422 23.71 2.81 2.36
C ALA A 422 25.24 2.64 2.22
N ILE A 423 25.68 1.58 1.53
CA ILE A 423 27.10 1.33 1.23
C ILE A 423 27.63 2.36 0.22
N VAL A 424 26.91 2.61 -0.89
CA VAL A 424 27.32 3.60 -1.90
C VAL A 424 27.44 5.00 -1.30
N ARG A 425 26.55 5.35 -0.37
CA ARG A 425 26.57 6.63 0.35
C ARG A 425 27.62 6.70 1.46
N GLY A 426 28.39 5.62 1.69
CA GLY A 426 29.47 5.58 2.67
C GLY A 426 29.00 5.53 4.13
N ILE A 427 27.74 5.17 4.38
CA ILE A 427 27.15 5.05 5.72
C ILE A 427 27.40 3.65 6.29
N ALA A 428 27.41 2.65 5.40
CA ALA A 428 27.65 1.26 5.71
C ALA A 428 28.92 0.74 5.03
N SER A 429 29.56 -0.24 5.63
CA SER A 429 30.63 -1.02 4.99
C SER A 429 30.05 -2.23 4.25
N GLY A 430 30.68 -2.63 3.15
CA GLY A 430 30.31 -3.84 2.42
C GLY A 430 30.59 -3.70 0.93
N THR A 431 30.04 -4.63 0.16
CA THR A 431 30.12 -4.60 -1.31
C THR A 431 28.75 -4.24 -1.86
N ALA A 432 28.55 -2.98 -2.24
CA ALA A 432 27.28 -2.51 -2.78
C ALA A 432 26.81 -3.31 -4.00
N GLN A 433 27.75 -3.77 -4.84
CA GLN A 433 27.44 -4.60 -6.00
C GLN A 433 26.76 -5.92 -5.60
N THR A 434 27.26 -6.60 -4.55
CA THR A 434 26.67 -7.85 -4.07
C THR A 434 25.24 -7.64 -3.57
N GLU A 435 25.02 -6.62 -2.73
CA GLU A 435 23.68 -6.31 -2.23
C GLU A 435 22.73 -5.88 -3.37
N PHE A 436 23.24 -5.18 -4.39
CA PHE A 436 22.45 -4.82 -5.57
C PHE A 436 22.05 -6.05 -6.41
N GLU A 437 23.00 -6.97 -6.66
CA GLU A 437 22.75 -8.23 -7.37
C GLU A 437 21.77 -9.12 -6.61
N ASP A 438 21.93 -9.25 -5.29
CA ASP A 438 21.00 -9.98 -4.42
C ASP A 438 19.59 -9.38 -4.47
N GLY A 439 19.48 -8.04 -4.49
CA GLY A 439 18.22 -7.33 -4.66
C GLY A 439 17.54 -7.64 -5.99
N ILE A 440 18.30 -7.66 -7.09
CA ILE A 440 17.79 -8.07 -8.41
C ILE A 440 17.29 -9.51 -8.37
N THR A 441 18.11 -10.45 -7.91
CA THR A 441 17.73 -11.87 -7.86
C THR A 441 16.50 -12.10 -6.98
N ALA A 442 16.40 -11.43 -5.83
CA ALA A 442 15.22 -11.51 -4.97
C ALA A 442 13.96 -10.96 -5.67
N ALA A 443 14.08 -9.84 -6.38
CA ALA A 443 12.98 -9.27 -7.16
C ALA A 443 12.56 -10.23 -8.29
N MET A 444 13.51 -10.78 -9.04
CA MET A 444 13.22 -11.73 -10.12
C MET A 444 12.45 -12.96 -9.63
N LYS A 445 12.88 -13.55 -8.51
CA LYS A 445 12.19 -14.69 -7.88
C LYS A 445 10.76 -14.38 -7.48
N MET A 446 10.50 -13.18 -6.96
CA MET A 446 9.15 -12.72 -6.61
C MET A 446 8.22 -12.60 -7.83
N TRP A 447 8.78 -12.40 -9.02
CA TRP A 447 8.06 -12.39 -10.30
C TRP A 447 8.02 -13.78 -10.98
N GLY A 448 8.62 -14.80 -10.36
CA GLY A 448 8.67 -16.16 -10.90
C GLY A 448 9.44 -16.26 -12.22
N VAL A 449 10.44 -15.40 -12.41
CA VAL A 449 11.34 -15.40 -13.58
C VAL A 449 12.76 -15.83 -13.16
N GLY A 450 13.63 -16.12 -14.13
CA GLY A 450 15.03 -16.51 -13.86
C GLY A 450 15.81 -15.42 -13.13
N ASP A 451 16.96 -15.76 -12.56
CA ASP A 451 17.69 -14.97 -11.54
C ASP A 451 18.22 -13.58 -11.98
N GLY A 452 17.97 -13.15 -13.21
CA GLY A 452 18.41 -11.88 -13.78
C GLY A 452 19.58 -12.05 -14.73
#